data_AF-A0A6A5H1L7-F1
#
_entry.id   AF-A0A6A5H1L7-F1
#
_cell.length_a   1.000
_cell.length_b   1.000
_cell.length_c   1.000
_cell.angle_alpha   90.00
_cell.angle_beta   90.00
_cell.angle_gamma   90.00
#
_symmetry.space_group_name_H-M   'P 1'
#
loop_
_entity.id
_entity.type
_entity.pdbx_description
1 polymer ?
#
loop_
_entity_poly.entity_id
_entity_poly.type
_entity_poly.pdbx_seq_one_letter_code
_entity_poly.pdbx_strand_id
1 'polypeptide(L)'
;MDVSEEMEEIREVLYEMIKKNFPMGVAATHLAEKYHEEFVSKGLGRELPDDWIQQVTAAEEFEAQTRGPITILFVRLSNTSSFKRPPINSVNVRVINTDREPTADELKKIKQRKENEPPEHAKTLSRQSSALKEGSTVSIVYADSPRRFFIRALSDDDQYEKIGTTLAEIYAQESPPSPLDSRVAIYEIVAEGAYALQDSNGTWFRVIAKQPPQSGQVLCHFVDVGVCEKFPVAAIRLLPPAVHPVMSSEF
;
A
#
# COMPACT_ATOMS: atom_id res chain seq x y z
N MET A 1 25.19 -34.12 -7.81
CA MET A 1 24.66 -33.11 -6.88
C MET A 1 23.26 -32.82 -7.32
N ASP A 2 22.36 -32.71 -6.36
CA ASP A 2 20.94 -32.46 -6.62
C ASP A 2 20.78 -30.99 -7.04
N VAL A 3 20.01 -30.72 -8.10
CA VAL A 3 19.82 -29.34 -8.63
C VAL A 3 19.26 -28.41 -7.54
N SER A 4 18.57 -28.98 -6.54
CA SER A 4 18.06 -28.30 -5.36
C SER A 4 19.15 -27.80 -4.39
N GLU A 5 20.25 -28.54 -4.21
CA GLU A 5 21.32 -28.17 -3.27
C GLU A 5 22.18 -27.03 -3.83
N GLU A 6 22.41 -27.07 -5.14
CA GLU A 6 23.17 -26.02 -5.84
C GLU A 6 22.45 -24.67 -5.82
N MET A 7 21.11 -24.71 -5.91
CA MET A 7 20.30 -23.51 -5.83
C MET A 7 20.13 -23.00 -4.40
N GLU A 8 20.24 -23.86 -3.39
CA GLU A 8 20.31 -23.43 -1.99
C GLU A 8 21.49 -22.50 -1.75
N GLU A 9 22.69 -22.90 -2.17
CA GLU A 9 23.92 -22.10 -2.01
C GLU A 9 23.80 -20.73 -2.71
N ILE A 10 23.24 -20.72 -3.92
CA ILE A 10 22.99 -19.48 -4.67
C ILE A 10 21.98 -18.60 -3.91
N ARG A 11 20.88 -19.16 -3.41
CA ARG A 11 19.86 -18.41 -2.66
C ARG A 11 20.42 -17.77 -1.39
N GLU A 12 21.24 -18.50 -0.61
CA GLU A 12 21.85 -17.94 0.60
C GLU A 12 22.74 -16.73 0.30
N VAL A 13 23.53 -16.80 -0.77
CA VAL A 13 24.38 -15.67 -1.19
C VAL A 13 23.52 -14.48 -1.64
N LEU A 14 22.50 -14.72 -2.47
CA LEU A 14 21.59 -13.67 -2.91
C LEU A 14 20.86 -13.03 -1.72
N TYR A 15 20.43 -13.82 -0.74
CA TYR A 15 19.80 -13.35 0.48
C TYR A 15 20.69 -12.35 1.23
N GLU A 16 21.95 -12.72 1.50
CA GLU A 16 22.88 -11.85 2.22
C GLU A 16 23.29 -10.61 1.41
N MET A 17 23.40 -10.72 0.07
CA MET A 17 23.64 -9.57 -0.80
C MET A 17 22.50 -8.55 -0.72
N ILE A 18 21.24 -9.00 -0.85
CA ILE A 18 20.08 -8.10 -0.77
C ILE A 18 20.00 -7.48 0.63
N LYS A 19 20.09 -8.31 1.68
CA LYS A 19 19.98 -7.86 3.06
C LYS A 19 21.05 -6.83 3.46
N LYS A 20 22.29 -7.01 3.02
CA LYS A 20 23.42 -6.14 3.42
C LYS A 20 23.55 -4.91 2.54
N ASN A 21 23.38 -5.07 1.24
CA ASN A 21 23.73 -4.02 0.26
C ASN A 21 22.50 -3.32 -0.32
N PHE A 22 21.33 -3.96 -0.27
CA PHE A 22 20.10 -3.48 -0.91
C PHE A 22 18.88 -3.56 0.04
N PRO A 23 18.91 -2.88 1.20
CA PRO A 23 17.85 -2.97 2.21
C PRO A 23 16.46 -2.50 1.70
N MET A 24 16.43 -1.75 0.60
CA MET A 24 15.21 -1.25 -0.05
C MET A 24 14.79 -2.09 -1.27
N GLY A 25 15.34 -3.29 -1.43
CA GLY A 25 15.14 -4.14 -2.59
C GLY A 25 16.06 -3.80 -3.77
N VAL A 26 16.14 -4.73 -4.72
CA VAL A 26 17.05 -4.63 -5.87
C VAL A 26 16.41 -5.19 -7.13
N ALA A 27 16.66 -4.56 -8.28
CA ALA A 27 16.22 -5.11 -9.56
C ALA A 27 16.98 -6.44 -9.83
N ALA A 28 16.26 -7.47 -10.24
CA ALA A 28 16.81 -8.81 -10.49
C ALA A 28 17.99 -8.78 -11.47
N THR A 29 17.92 -7.94 -12.51
CA THR A 29 19.02 -7.76 -13.48
C THR A 29 20.27 -7.17 -12.81
N HIS A 30 20.10 -6.16 -11.96
CA HIS A 30 21.22 -5.53 -11.27
C HIS A 30 21.82 -6.44 -10.21
N LEU A 31 20.98 -7.23 -9.51
CA LEU A 31 21.45 -8.24 -8.58
C LEU A 31 22.27 -9.32 -9.30
N ALA A 32 21.83 -9.78 -10.46
CA ALA A 32 22.56 -10.76 -11.27
C ALA A 32 23.92 -10.22 -11.75
N GLU A 33 23.98 -8.98 -12.22
CA GLU A 33 25.23 -8.30 -12.57
C GLU A 33 26.19 -8.26 -11.38
N LYS A 34 25.70 -7.82 -10.21
CA LYS A 34 26.50 -7.74 -8.99
C LYS A 34 26.97 -9.10 -8.50
N TYR A 35 26.11 -10.10 -8.56
CA TYR A 35 26.47 -11.47 -8.19
C TYR A 35 27.57 -12.02 -9.11
N HIS A 36 27.46 -11.77 -10.42
CA HIS A 36 28.48 -12.19 -11.39
C HIS A 36 29.82 -11.48 -11.13
N GLU A 37 29.81 -10.16 -10.92
CA GLU A 37 31.01 -9.37 -10.58
C GLU A 37 31.67 -9.85 -9.28
N GLU A 38 30.89 -10.11 -8.24
CA GLU A 38 31.43 -10.38 -6.91
C GLU A 38 31.85 -11.83 -6.70
N PHE A 39 31.15 -12.79 -7.32
CA PHE A 39 31.31 -14.22 -7.07
C PHE A 39 31.76 -14.99 -8.29
N VAL A 40 31.05 -14.89 -9.42
CA VAL A 40 31.32 -15.73 -10.61
C VAL A 40 32.65 -15.36 -11.27
N SER A 41 32.88 -14.07 -11.52
CA SER A 41 34.09 -13.58 -12.20
C SER A 41 35.38 -13.87 -11.41
N LYS A 42 35.25 -14.12 -10.10
CA LYS A 42 36.36 -14.46 -9.19
C LYS A 42 36.47 -15.96 -8.91
N GLY A 43 35.62 -16.80 -9.52
CA GLY A 43 35.58 -18.24 -9.26
C GLY A 43 35.11 -18.62 -7.86
N LEU A 44 34.39 -17.73 -7.17
CA LEU A 44 33.85 -17.93 -5.82
C LEU A 44 32.38 -18.37 -5.82
N GLY A 45 31.70 -18.31 -6.98
CA GLY A 45 30.31 -18.71 -7.15
C GLY A 45 30.06 -19.31 -8.53
N ARG A 46 28.88 -19.90 -8.70
CA ARG A 46 28.43 -20.55 -9.94
C ARG A 46 27.62 -19.58 -10.78
N GLU A 47 27.49 -19.81 -12.07
CA GLU A 47 26.56 -19.02 -12.90
C GLU A 47 25.12 -19.22 -12.44
N LEU A 48 24.32 -18.15 -12.53
CA LEU A 48 22.89 -18.22 -12.25
C LEU A 48 22.21 -19.05 -13.37
N PRO A 49 21.39 -20.06 -13.04
CA PRO A 49 20.65 -20.80 -14.06
C PRO A 49 19.55 -19.94 -14.68
N ASP A 50 19.10 -20.26 -15.90
CA ASP A 50 18.15 -19.44 -16.66
C ASP A 50 16.82 -19.18 -15.93
N ASP A 51 16.40 -20.10 -15.06
CA ASP A 51 15.16 -20.03 -14.29
C ASP A 51 15.36 -19.51 -12.86
N TRP A 52 16.55 -18.97 -12.52
CA TRP A 52 16.88 -18.55 -11.15
C TRP A 52 15.85 -17.57 -10.54
N ILE A 53 15.28 -16.67 -11.35
CA ILE A 53 14.24 -15.73 -10.90
C ILE A 53 13.00 -16.48 -10.44
N GLN A 54 12.60 -17.54 -11.16
CA GLN A 54 11.42 -18.34 -10.83
C GLN A 54 11.65 -19.09 -9.51
N GLN A 55 12.86 -19.63 -9.32
CA GLN A 55 13.21 -20.35 -8.10
C GLN A 55 13.31 -19.43 -6.87
N VAL A 56 13.95 -18.27 -7.02
CA VAL A 56 14.02 -17.24 -5.96
C VAL A 56 12.64 -16.71 -5.61
N THR A 57 11.77 -16.49 -6.61
CA THR A 57 10.39 -16.04 -6.39
C THR A 57 9.53 -17.10 -5.70
N ALA A 58 9.84 -18.38 -5.88
CA ALA A 58 9.14 -19.48 -5.23
C ALA A 58 9.58 -19.71 -3.78
N ALA A 59 10.77 -19.21 -3.39
CA ALA A 59 11.31 -19.36 -2.05
C ALA A 59 10.65 -18.39 -1.04
N GLU A 60 10.41 -18.88 0.18
CA GLU A 60 9.64 -18.14 1.20
C GLU A 60 10.37 -16.92 1.78
N GLU A 61 11.70 -16.92 1.73
CA GLU A 61 12.58 -15.89 2.26
C GLU A 61 12.72 -14.64 1.38
N PHE A 62 12.17 -14.68 0.16
CA PHE A 62 12.16 -13.54 -0.76
C PHE A 62 10.74 -13.05 -1.01
N GLU A 63 10.64 -11.75 -1.30
CA GLU A 63 9.46 -11.17 -1.91
C GLU A 63 9.87 -10.65 -3.29
N ALA A 64 9.20 -11.13 -4.33
CA ALA A 64 9.38 -10.63 -5.68
C ALA A 64 8.19 -9.76 -6.08
N GLN A 65 8.48 -8.52 -6.48
CA GLN A 65 7.50 -7.63 -7.08
C GLN A 65 7.82 -7.47 -8.56
N THR A 66 7.06 -8.17 -9.41
CA THR A 66 7.15 -8.03 -10.86
C THR A 66 6.23 -6.91 -11.34
N ARG A 67 6.83 -5.91 -11.99
CA ARG A 67 6.16 -4.71 -12.50
C ARG A 67 6.63 -4.48 -13.94
N GLY A 68 5.85 -4.98 -14.89
CA GLY A 68 6.21 -5.00 -16.30
C GLY A 68 7.47 -5.83 -16.57
N PRO A 69 8.52 -5.28 -17.22
CA PRO A 69 9.75 -6.02 -17.51
C PRO A 69 10.71 -6.07 -16.31
N ILE A 70 10.40 -5.40 -15.20
CA ILE A 70 11.29 -5.32 -14.03
C ILE A 70 10.75 -6.24 -12.95
N THR A 71 11.63 -7.09 -12.42
CA THR A 71 11.38 -7.83 -11.18
C THR A 71 12.27 -7.23 -10.10
N ILE A 72 11.66 -6.72 -9.03
CA ILE A 72 12.38 -6.22 -7.85
C ILE A 72 12.32 -7.30 -6.79
N LEU A 73 13.47 -7.66 -6.25
CA LEU A 73 13.63 -8.68 -5.21
C LEU A 73 13.91 -7.99 -3.87
N PHE A 74 13.17 -8.41 -2.85
CA PHE A 74 13.38 -8.05 -1.46
C PHE A 74 13.67 -9.32 -0.67
N VAL A 75 14.47 -9.20 0.38
CA VAL A 75 14.44 -10.19 1.45
C VAL A 75 13.19 -9.96 2.28
N ARG A 76 12.45 -11.03 2.50
CA ARG A 76 11.27 -11.02 3.34
C ARG A 76 11.75 -10.89 4.78
N LEU A 77 11.92 -9.64 5.23
CA LEU A 77 11.87 -9.37 6.66
C LEU A 77 10.53 -9.94 7.13
N SER A 78 10.49 -10.64 8.26
CA SER A 78 9.33 -11.34 8.81
C SER A 78 8.07 -10.46 9.02
N ASN A 79 8.15 -9.18 8.64
CA ASN A 79 7.17 -8.10 8.77
C ASN A 79 6.85 -7.37 7.43
N THR A 80 7.14 -7.94 6.26
CA THR A 80 6.87 -7.27 4.95
C THR A 80 5.39 -7.31 4.56
N SER A 81 4.89 -6.13 4.17
CA SER A 81 3.49 -5.78 4.07
C SER A 81 2.85 -6.16 2.72
N SER A 82 2.14 -7.29 2.67
CA SER A 82 1.22 -7.56 1.56
C SER A 82 0.03 -6.60 1.64
N PHE A 83 -0.30 -5.85 0.59
CA PHE A 83 -1.51 -4.99 0.55
C PHE A 83 -2.79 -5.76 0.17
N LYS A 84 -2.64 -7.02 -0.26
CA LYS A 84 -3.75 -7.87 -0.69
C LYS A 84 -4.51 -8.42 0.51
N ARG A 85 -5.64 -7.78 0.84
CA ARG A 85 -6.64 -8.40 1.73
C ARG A 85 -7.35 -9.53 0.97
N PRO A 86 -7.50 -10.73 1.55
CA PRO A 86 -8.46 -11.69 1.02
C PRO A 86 -9.86 -11.03 0.98
N PRO A 87 -10.68 -11.36 -0.03
CA PRO A 87 -12.00 -10.77 -0.16
C PRO A 87 -12.79 -10.94 1.14
N ILE A 88 -13.22 -9.82 1.72
CA ILE A 88 -14.15 -9.84 2.85
C ILE A 88 -15.42 -10.52 2.35
N ASN A 89 -15.78 -11.65 2.96
CA ASN A 89 -17.00 -12.36 2.68
C ASN A 89 -18.20 -11.41 2.83
N SER A 90 -18.85 -11.05 1.72
CA SER A 90 -19.94 -10.06 1.64
C SER A 90 -21.22 -10.45 2.39
N VAL A 91 -21.19 -11.53 3.16
CA VAL A 91 -22.39 -12.26 3.60
C VAL A 91 -23.07 -11.62 4.82
N ASN A 92 -22.42 -10.65 5.49
CA ASN A 92 -22.95 -10.00 6.70
C ASN A 92 -22.98 -8.47 6.61
N VAL A 93 -23.40 -7.91 5.48
CA VAL A 93 -23.70 -6.46 5.41
C VAL A 93 -25.13 -6.22 5.91
N ARG A 94 -25.27 -5.59 7.08
CA ARG A 94 -26.57 -5.06 7.55
C ARG A 94 -26.55 -3.54 7.47
N VAL A 95 -27.50 -2.97 6.72
CA VAL A 95 -27.72 -1.52 6.64
C VAL A 95 -28.23 -1.03 8.00
N ILE A 96 -27.51 -0.10 8.62
CA ILE A 96 -27.96 0.54 9.86
C ILE A 96 -29.03 1.57 9.48
N ASN A 97 -30.30 1.20 9.63
CA ASN A 97 -31.37 2.19 9.73
C ASN A 97 -31.39 2.70 11.18
N THR A 98 -31.35 4.02 11.36
CA THR A 98 -31.63 4.62 12.66
C THR A 98 -33.12 4.51 12.96
N ASP A 99 -33.49 4.06 14.17
CA ASP A 99 -34.90 3.88 14.58
C ASP A 99 -35.72 5.18 14.64
N ARG A 100 -35.07 6.34 14.47
CA ARG A 100 -35.70 7.66 14.39
C ARG A 100 -35.39 8.33 13.05
N GLU A 101 -36.36 9.07 12.55
CA GLU A 101 -36.14 9.97 11.41
C GLU A 101 -35.15 11.09 11.83
N PRO A 102 -34.10 11.34 11.04
CA PRO A 102 -33.19 12.46 11.28
C PRO A 102 -33.93 13.79 11.12
N THR A 103 -33.58 14.77 11.94
CA THR A 103 -33.99 16.17 11.72
C THR A 103 -33.39 16.73 10.43
N ALA A 104 -33.96 17.81 9.89
CA ALA A 104 -33.43 18.46 8.69
C ALA A 104 -31.97 18.91 8.84
N ASP A 105 -31.58 19.38 10.03
CA ASP A 105 -30.20 19.77 10.33
C ASP A 105 -29.26 18.57 10.41
N GLU A 106 -29.70 17.46 10.99
CA GLU A 106 -28.95 16.19 10.99
C GLU A 106 -28.77 15.67 9.57
N LEU A 107 -29.82 15.69 8.75
CA LEU A 107 -29.77 15.26 7.36
C LEU A 107 -28.80 16.12 6.54
N LYS A 108 -28.80 17.44 6.76
CA LYS A 108 -27.86 18.37 6.11
C LYS A 108 -26.41 18.07 6.50
N LYS A 109 -26.14 17.82 7.79
CA LYS A 109 -24.81 17.42 8.27
C LYS A 109 -24.37 16.07 7.71
N ILE A 110 -25.28 15.10 7.65
CA ILE A 110 -25.03 13.77 7.06
C ILE A 110 -24.65 13.91 5.58
N LYS A 111 -25.42 14.68 4.80
CA LYS A 111 -25.11 14.94 3.39
C LYS A 111 -23.77 15.64 3.23
N GLN A 112 -23.52 16.69 4.02
CA GLN A 112 -22.23 17.40 4.00
C GLN A 112 -21.06 16.43 4.22
N ARG A 113 -21.17 15.57 5.23
CA ARG A 113 -20.13 14.62 5.62
C ARG A 113 -19.92 13.48 4.62
N LYS A 114 -20.98 13.00 3.97
CA LYS A 114 -20.94 11.82 3.08
C LYS A 114 -20.73 12.16 1.61
N GLU A 115 -21.28 13.28 1.15
CA GLU A 115 -21.32 13.63 -0.29
C GLU A 115 -20.36 14.77 -0.62
N ASN A 116 -20.28 15.80 0.24
CA ASN A 116 -19.51 17.02 -0.08
C ASN A 116 -18.07 16.98 0.40
N GLU A 117 -17.82 16.43 1.60
CA GLU A 117 -16.47 16.37 2.16
C GLU A 117 -15.50 15.49 1.37
N PRO A 118 -15.85 14.27 0.90
CA PRO A 118 -14.88 13.42 0.21
C PRO A 118 -14.27 14.06 -1.05
N PRO A 119 -15.06 14.70 -1.96
CA PRO A 119 -14.48 15.42 -3.10
C PRO A 119 -13.61 16.61 -2.70
N GLU A 120 -13.99 17.36 -1.66
CA GLU A 120 -13.18 18.50 -1.19
C GLU A 120 -11.86 18.04 -0.56
N HIS A 121 -11.89 16.94 0.20
CA HIS A 121 -10.69 16.32 0.75
C HIS A 121 -9.73 15.86 -0.36
N ALA A 122 -10.26 15.25 -1.42
CA ALA A 122 -9.44 14.79 -2.54
C ALA A 122 -8.64 15.91 -3.21
N LYS A 123 -9.23 17.10 -3.39
CA LYS A 123 -8.55 18.28 -3.95
C LYS A 123 -7.34 18.73 -3.13
N THR A 124 -7.39 18.53 -1.82
CA THR A 124 -6.31 18.91 -0.90
C THR A 124 -5.22 17.84 -0.88
N LEU A 125 -5.61 16.56 -0.85
CA LEU A 125 -4.70 15.42 -0.76
C LEU A 125 -3.96 15.11 -2.07
N SER A 126 -4.48 15.53 -3.23
CA SER A 126 -3.86 15.27 -4.54
C SER A 126 -2.67 16.18 -4.86
N ARG A 127 -2.04 16.82 -3.87
CA ARG A 127 -0.95 17.79 -4.07
C ARG A 127 0.43 17.13 -3.93
N GLN A 128 1.40 17.68 -4.65
CA GLN A 128 2.81 17.29 -4.53
C GLN A 128 3.39 17.81 -3.21
N SER A 129 4.30 17.04 -2.59
CA SER A 129 5.06 17.47 -1.41
C SER A 129 5.83 18.76 -1.69
N SER A 130 5.78 19.70 -0.75
CA SER A 130 6.55 20.95 -0.78
C SER A 130 8.04 20.74 -0.50
N ALA A 131 8.42 19.58 0.05
CA ALA A 131 9.80 19.21 0.32
C ALA A 131 10.51 18.60 -0.90
N LEU A 132 9.77 18.13 -1.90
CA LEU A 132 10.31 17.67 -3.18
C LEU A 132 10.83 18.87 -3.99
N LYS A 133 12.15 19.02 -4.04
CA LYS A 133 12.89 20.04 -4.79
C LYS A 133 13.99 19.37 -5.60
N GLU A 134 14.52 20.08 -6.59
CA GLU A 134 15.69 19.61 -7.33
C GLU A 134 16.85 19.34 -6.36
N GLY A 135 17.47 18.17 -6.46
CA GLY A 135 18.53 17.71 -5.55
C GLY A 135 18.05 17.07 -4.24
N SER A 136 16.74 16.98 -3.98
CA SER A 136 16.22 16.25 -2.81
C SER A 136 16.54 14.76 -2.90
N THR A 137 16.87 14.15 -1.76
CA THR A 137 16.94 12.68 -1.63
C THR A 137 15.53 12.11 -1.50
N VAL A 138 15.24 11.05 -2.27
CA VAL A 138 13.89 10.49 -2.37
C VAL A 138 13.90 8.97 -2.23
N SER A 139 12.79 8.44 -1.74
CA SER A 139 12.45 7.01 -1.79
C SER A 139 11.49 6.75 -2.94
N ILE A 140 11.70 5.67 -3.70
CA ILE A 140 10.71 5.17 -4.65
C ILE A 140 9.68 4.38 -3.84
N VAL A 141 8.47 4.92 -3.69
CA VAL A 141 7.40 4.32 -2.87
C VAL A 141 6.49 3.38 -3.66
N TYR A 142 6.44 3.57 -4.98
CA TYR A 142 5.77 2.64 -5.90
C TYR A 142 6.36 2.79 -7.29
N ALA A 143 6.56 1.68 -8.00
CA ALA A 143 6.96 1.70 -9.40
C ALA A 143 6.14 0.68 -10.18
N ASP A 144 5.45 1.14 -11.21
CA ASP A 144 4.79 0.29 -12.19
C ASP A 144 5.68 0.08 -13.42
N SER A 145 6.44 1.10 -13.79
CA SER A 145 7.47 1.05 -14.83
C SER A 145 8.48 2.18 -14.65
N PRO A 146 9.61 2.20 -15.38
CA PRO A 146 10.54 3.34 -15.39
C PRO A 146 9.88 4.67 -15.82
N ARG A 147 8.73 4.62 -16.48
CA ARG A 147 7.96 5.80 -16.91
C ARG A 147 6.79 6.13 -15.99
N ARG A 148 6.50 5.27 -15.01
CA ARG A 148 5.39 5.40 -14.08
C ARG A 148 5.80 4.87 -12.72
N PHE A 149 6.36 5.76 -11.92
CA PHE A 149 6.72 5.51 -10.53
C PHE A 149 6.37 6.74 -9.69
N PHE A 150 6.32 6.54 -8.39
CA PHE A 150 5.97 7.52 -7.38
C PHE A 150 7.11 7.56 -6.40
N ILE A 151 7.44 8.79 -5.99
CA ILE A 151 8.53 9.08 -5.08
C ILE A 151 8.00 9.86 -3.89
N ARG A 152 8.70 9.75 -2.78
CA ARG A 152 8.50 10.56 -1.58
C ARG A 152 9.84 11.16 -1.16
N ALA A 153 9.85 12.42 -0.73
CA ALA A 153 11.06 12.99 -0.16
C ALA A 153 11.35 12.30 1.18
N LEU A 154 12.62 12.01 1.47
CA LEU A 154 12.97 11.38 2.75
C LEU A 154 12.62 12.25 3.97
N SER A 155 12.57 13.57 3.79
CA SER A 155 12.11 14.51 4.84
C SER A 155 10.67 14.27 5.29
N ASP A 156 9.88 13.59 4.47
CA ASP A 156 8.43 13.44 4.64
C ASP A 156 8.09 12.13 5.37
N ASP A 157 9.08 11.27 5.64
CA ASP A 157 8.88 9.93 6.20
C ASP A 157 8.23 9.99 7.60
N ASP A 158 8.69 10.89 8.47
CA ASP A 158 8.10 11.06 9.81
C ASP A 158 6.61 11.45 9.73
N GLN A 159 6.27 12.33 8.78
CA GLN A 159 4.89 12.74 8.59
C GLN A 159 4.03 11.62 7.98
N TYR A 160 4.58 10.87 7.03
CA TYR A 160 3.93 9.70 6.45
C TYR A 160 3.59 8.65 7.52
N GLU A 161 4.54 8.30 8.39
CA GLU A 161 4.30 7.36 9.50
C GLU A 161 3.26 7.90 10.50
N LYS A 162 3.31 9.22 10.75
CA LYS A 162 2.33 9.90 11.62
C LYS A 162 0.91 9.84 11.06
N ILE A 163 0.73 9.91 9.74
CA ILE A 163 -0.59 9.76 9.10
C ILE A 163 -1.17 8.38 9.39
N GLY A 164 -0.38 7.32 9.17
CA GLY A 164 -0.81 5.94 9.38
C GLY A 164 -1.21 5.67 10.84
N THR A 165 -0.38 6.09 11.78
CA THR A 165 -0.64 5.95 13.23
C THR A 165 -1.86 6.76 13.68
N THR A 166 -2.02 8.00 13.22
CA THR A 166 -3.18 8.84 13.55
C THR A 166 -4.48 8.24 13.02
N LEU A 167 -4.49 7.71 11.79
CA LEU A 167 -5.67 7.02 11.24
C LEU A 167 -6.00 5.76 12.05
N ALA A 168 -4.98 4.99 12.44
CA ALA A 168 -5.18 3.80 13.28
C ALA A 168 -5.84 4.15 14.62
N GLU A 169 -5.42 5.25 15.28
CA GLU A 169 -6.03 5.72 16.53
C GLU A 169 -7.50 6.13 16.36
N ILE A 170 -7.83 6.85 15.28
CA ILE A 170 -9.21 7.26 14.96
C ILE A 170 -10.10 6.02 14.83
N TYR A 171 -9.69 5.04 14.03
CA TYR A 171 -10.52 3.88 13.71
C TYR A 171 -10.46 2.76 14.75
N ALA A 172 -9.48 2.76 15.65
CA ALA A 172 -9.48 1.90 16.82
C ALA A 172 -10.68 2.21 17.74
N GLN A 173 -11.05 3.49 17.86
CA GLN A 173 -12.20 3.93 18.66
C GLN A 173 -13.55 3.60 17.98
N GLU A 174 -13.56 3.36 16.67
CA GLU A 174 -14.76 3.01 15.90
C GLU A 174 -15.02 1.49 15.82
N SER A 175 -14.10 0.65 16.32
CA SER A 175 -14.23 -0.80 16.25
C SER A 175 -15.27 -1.32 17.25
N PRO A 176 -16.29 -2.08 16.81
CA PRO A 176 -17.28 -2.62 17.73
C PRO A 176 -16.63 -3.63 18.70
N PRO A 177 -17.09 -3.73 19.95
CA PRO A 177 -16.51 -4.59 20.97
C PRO A 177 -16.64 -6.11 20.65
N SER A 178 -17.32 -6.49 19.57
CA SER A 178 -17.53 -7.88 19.16
C SER A 178 -17.41 -8.05 17.64
N PRO A 179 -16.70 -9.09 17.15
CA PRO A 179 -16.64 -9.46 15.73
C PRO A 179 -18.01 -9.75 15.09
N LEU A 180 -18.99 -10.18 15.88
CA LEU A 180 -20.38 -10.43 15.45
C LEU A 180 -21.22 -9.15 15.29
N ASP A 181 -20.76 -8.03 15.84
CA ASP A 181 -21.44 -6.73 15.77
C ASP A 181 -20.72 -5.79 14.80
N SER A 182 -20.12 -6.36 13.75
CA SER A 182 -19.40 -5.69 12.66
C SER A 182 -20.36 -4.91 11.75
N ARG A 183 -21.10 -3.98 12.35
CA ARG A 183 -21.91 -2.97 11.67
C ARG A 183 -20.98 -2.03 10.92
N VAL A 184 -20.77 -2.30 9.64
CA VAL A 184 -20.04 -1.40 8.74
C VAL A 184 -21.02 -0.38 8.19
N ALA A 185 -20.82 0.89 8.52
CA ALA A 185 -21.51 1.98 7.84
C ALA A 185 -21.04 2.02 6.38
N ILE A 186 -21.94 1.70 5.45
CA ILE A 186 -21.68 1.84 4.02
C ILE A 186 -22.11 3.24 3.60
N TYR A 187 -21.15 3.95 2.99
CA TYR A 187 -21.37 5.26 2.41
C TYR A 187 -21.54 5.11 0.90
N GLU A 188 -22.31 6.00 0.28
CA GLU A 188 -22.25 6.15 -1.16
C GLU A 188 -20.85 6.68 -1.50
N ILE A 189 -20.05 5.84 -2.16
CA ILE A 189 -18.70 6.21 -2.56
C ILE A 189 -18.81 6.98 -3.86
N VAL A 190 -18.40 8.25 -3.80
CA VAL A 190 -18.36 9.13 -4.96
C VAL A 190 -17.01 9.03 -5.66
N ALA A 191 -17.03 9.11 -6.99
CA ALA A 191 -15.80 9.15 -7.78
C ALA A 191 -14.99 10.42 -7.47
N GLU A 192 -13.67 10.27 -7.51
CA GLU A 192 -12.67 11.26 -7.09
C GLU A 192 -12.88 11.76 -5.64
N GLY A 193 -13.57 11.01 -4.79
CA GLY A 193 -13.67 11.27 -3.35
C GLY A 193 -12.49 10.67 -2.59
N ALA A 194 -12.06 11.34 -1.51
CA ALA A 194 -11.03 10.84 -0.60
C ALA A 194 -11.63 10.12 0.62
N TYR A 195 -10.97 9.02 0.98
CA TYR A 195 -11.40 8.09 2.02
C TYR A 195 -10.20 7.49 2.76
N ALA A 196 -10.48 6.75 3.83
CA ALA A 196 -9.49 5.94 4.50
C ALA A 196 -9.70 4.46 4.19
N LEU A 197 -8.60 3.72 4.11
CA LEU A 197 -8.60 2.29 3.86
C LEU A 197 -7.48 1.60 4.64
N GLN A 198 -7.80 0.45 5.23
CA GLN A 198 -6.83 -0.40 5.90
C GLN A 198 -6.37 -1.51 4.96
N ASP A 199 -5.07 -1.69 4.80
CA ASP A 199 -4.49 -2.78 4.04
C ASP A 199 -4.58 -4.13 4.79
N SER A 200 -3.98 -5.19 4.24
CA SER A 200 -3.93 -6.51 4.89
C SER A 200 -3.04 -6.60 6.12
N ASN A 201 -2.09 -5.68 6.29
CA ASN A 201 -1.19 -5.65 7.44
C ASN A 201 -1.76 -4.83 8.60
N GLY A 202 -2.94 -4.23 8.40
CA GLY A 202 -3.58 -3.40 9.39
C GLY A 202 -3.18 -1.94 9.33
N THR A 203 -2.36 -1.53 8.35
CA THR A 203 -1.94 -0.15 8.17
C THR A 203 -3.03 0.64 7.47
N TRP A 204 -3.30 1.84 7.97
CA TRP A 204 -4.31 2.74 7.44
C TRP A 204 -3.72 3.78 6.49
N PHE A 205 -4.41 4.03 5.40
CA PHE A 205 -3.98 4.93 4.33
C PHE A 205 -5.09 5.88 3.92
N ARG A 206 -4.69 7.03 3.39
CA ARG A 206 -5.58 7.91 2.65
C ARG A 206 -5.66 7.41 1.20
N VAL A 207 -6.87 7.30 0.66
CA VAL A 207 -7.13 6.81 -0.70
C VAL A 207 -8.09 7.72 -1.44
N ILE A 208 -7.94 7.80 -2.77
CA ILE A 208 -8.93 8.42 -3.67
C ILE A 208 -9.66 7.30 -4.42
N ALA A 209 -11.00 7.30 -4.36
CA ALA A 209 -11.83 6.44 -5.17
C ALA A 209 -11.82 6.94 -6.62
N LYS A 210 -11.13 6.26 -7.52
CA LYS A 210 -10.96 6.70 -8.92
C LYS A 210 -12.21 6.55 -9.77
N GLN A 211 -13.12 5.67 -9.37
CA GLN A 211 -14.35 5.37 -10.09
C GLN A 211 -15.47 5.08 -9.09
N PRO A 212 -16.75 5.23 -9.48
CA PRO A 212 -17.85 4.76 -8.66
C PRO A 212 -17.74 3.24 -8.43
N PRO A 213 -18.30 2.70 -7.32
CA PRO A 213 -18.29 1.27 -7.07
C PRO A 213 -18.90 0.46 -8.22
N GLN A 214 -18.20 -0.60 -8.63
CA GLN A 214 -18.66 -1.59 -9.60
C GLN A 214 -18.59 -2.97 -8.94
N SER A 215 -19.73 -3.68 -8.93
CA SER A 215 -19.82 -5.04 -8.34
C SER A 215 -19.34 -5.12 -6.88
N GLY A 216 -19.65 -4.10 -6.07
CA GLY A 216 -19.27 -4.02 -4.66
C GLY A 216 -17.78 -3.73 -4.40
N GLN A 217 -17.02 -3.44 -5.45
CA GLN A 217 -15.62 -3.03 -5.37
C GLN A 217 -15.43 -1.62 -5.91
N VAL A 218 -14.37 -0.95 -5.49
CA VAL A 218 -13.97 0.36 -6.01
C VAL A 218 -12.46 0.39 -6.24
N LEU A 219 -12.05 1.03 -7.33
CA LEU A 219 -10.66 1.27 -7.64
C LEU A 219 -10.15 2.43 -6.76
N CYS A 220 -9.23 2.14 -5.86
CA CYS A 220 -8.66 3.08 -4.91
C CYS A 220 -7.20 3.39 -5.27
N HIS A 221 -6.87 4.66 -5.33
CA HIS A 221 -5.50 5.15 -5.42
C HIS A 221 -5.00 5.59 -4.04
N PHE A 222 -3.96 4.96 -3.53
CA PHE A 222 -3.33 5.32 -2.26
C PHE A 222 -2.47 6.55 -2.48
N VAL A 223 -2.94 7.70 -1.98
CA VAL A 223 -2.35 9.00 -2.36
C VAL A 223 -0.93 9.18 -1.83
N ASP A 224 -0.61 8.50 -0.72
CA ASP A 224 0.66 8.64 -0.01
C ASP A 224 1.77 7.70 -0.52
N VAL A 225 1.40 6.69 -1.32
CA VAL A 225 2.34 5.66 -1.81
C VAL A 225 2.23 5.39 -3.31
N GLY A 226 1.19 5.84 -4.00
CA GLY A 226 1.06 5.73 -5.46
C GLY A 226 0.38 4.45 -5.97
N VAL A 227 0.08 3.50 -5.09
CA VAL A 227 -0.59 2.23 -5.42
C VAL A 227 -2.00 2.48 -5.94
N CYS A 228 -2.46 1.68 -6.90
CA CYS A 228 -3.84 1.74 -7.40
C CYS A 228 -4.43 0.33 -7.56
N GLU A 229 -5.38 -0.04 -6.69
CA GLU A 229 -5.94 -1.38 -6.63
C GLU A 229 -7.44 -1.37 -6.27
N LYS A 230 -8.14 -2.49 -6.46
CA LYS A 230 -9.58 -2.61 -6.18
C LYS A 230 -9.83 -3.15 -4.78
N PHE A 231 -10.72 -2.49 -4.03
CA PHE A 231 -11.09 -2.91 -2.68
C PHE A 231 -12.61 -3.01 -2.51
N PRO A 232 -13.11 -3.87 -1.60
CA PRO A 232 -14.52 -3.91 -1.26
C PRO A 232 -14.98 -2.56 -0.69
N VAL A 233 -16.18 -2.12 -1.06
CA VAL A 233 -16.82 -0.92 -0.50
C VAL A 233 -16.87 -0.97 1.03
N ALA A 234 -17.06 -2.16 1.60
CA ALA A 234 -17.10 -2.37 3.05
C ALA A 234 -15.76 -2.10 3.77
N ALA A 235 -14.63 -2.04 3.05
CA ALA A 235 -13.32 -1.73 3.63
C ALA A 235 -13.07 -0.21 3.78
N ILE A 236 -13.94 0.63 3.21
CA ILE A 236 -13.69 2.06 3.07
C ILE A 236 -14.37 2.82 4.20
N ARG A 237 -13.68 3.84 4.71
CA ARG A 237 -14.16 4.73 5.78
C ARG A 237 -14.05 6.18 5.35
N LEU A 238 -14.91 7.05 5.89
CA LEU A 238 -14.78 8.49 5.70
C LEU A 238 -13.54 8.99 6.47
N LEU A 239 -12.69 9.77 5.81
CA LEU A 239 -11.62 10.51 6.47
C LEU A 239 -12.19 11.52 7.46
N PRO A 240 -11.50 11.91 8.54
CA PRO A 240 -11.98 12.92 9.49
C PRO A 240 -12.22 14.30 8.82
N PRO A 241 -12.89 15.25 9.49
CA PRO A 241 -13.13 16.58 8.94
C PRO A 241 -11.85 17.28 8.48
N ALA A 242 -11.96 18.22 7.53
CA ALA A 242 -10.79 18.87 6.90
C ALA A 242 -9.88 19.62 7.89
N VAL A 243 -10.40 20.03 9.05
CA VAL A 243 -9.63 20.68 10.12
C VAL A 243 -8.73 19.71 10.91
N HIS A 244 -8.91 18.40 10.72
CA HIS A 244 -8.13 17.39 11.43
C HIS A 244 -6.69 17.35 10.87
N PRO A 245 -5.65 17.29 11.72
CA PRO A 245 -4.25 17.34 11.28
C PRO A 245 -3.86 16.28 10.23
N VAL A 246 -4.49 15.11 10.27
CA VAL A 246 -4.27 14.01 9.29
C VAL A 246 -4.67 14.39 7.85
N MET A 247 -5.50 15.42 7.70
CA MET A 247 -5.91 15.98 6.41
C MET A 247 -4.92 16.98 5.85
N SER A 248 -3.84 17.29 6.58
CA SER A 248 -2.77 18.15 6.07
C SER A 248 -2.17 17.55 4.80
N SER A 249 -2.04 18.40 3.78
CA SER A 249 -1.33 18.10 2.53
C SER A 249 0.14 18.48 2.59
N GLU A 250 0.56 19.22 3.63
CA GLU A 250 1.98 19.46 3.88
C GLU A 250 2.58 18.12 4.24
N PHE A 251 3.72 17.81 3.63
CA PHE A 251 4.63 16.75 4.03
C PHE A 251 5.92 17.42 4.52
#